data_AF-A0A829HM54-F1
#
_entry.id   AF-A0A829HM54-F1
#
_cell.length_a   1.000
_cell.length_b   1.000
_cell.length_c   1.000
_cell.angle_alpha   90.00
_cell.angle_beta   90.00
_cell.angle_gamma   90.00
#
_symmetry.space_group_name_H-M   'P 1'
#
loop_
_entity.id
_entity.type
_entity.pdbx_description
1 polymer ?
#
loop_
_entity_poly.entity_id
_entity_poly.type
_entity_poly.pdbx_seq_one_letter_code
_entity_poly.pdbx_strand_id
1 'polypeptide(L)'
;MKKIYIWLIFTVLIGLLPIISRITTVNVFLLQDVVIISPVDVIVFGIVLHVSILNELNNLQKDNEWRLIAIGISTLFIIGYVLLLSAAICSESKNLTLNIDLLLNASIGLATISFIQCFVILYYYRQIELEY
;
A
#
# COMPACT_ATOMS: atom_id res chain seq x y z
N MET A 1 6.87 23.07 5.73
CA MET A 1 7.72 21.92 6.12
C MET A 1 6.96 20.73 6.70
N LYS A 2 6.07 20.87 7.70
CA LYS A 2 5.54 19.71 8.46
C LYS A 2 4.39 18.91 7.82
N LYS A 3 3.52 19.54 7.01
CA LYS A 3 2.21 18.96 6.66
C LYS A 3 2.29 17.68 5.80
N ILE A 4 3.11 17.69 4.74
CA ILE A 4 3.22 16.55 3.80
C ILE A 4 3.97 15.34 4.41
N TYR A 5 4.95 15.57 5.28
CA TYR A 5 5.64 14.49 5.99
C TYR A 5 4.77 13.88 7.07
N ILE A 6 4.00 14.71 7.79
CA ILE A 6 2.99 14.25 8.73
C ILE A 6 1.96 13.39 8.01
N TRP A 7 1.52 13.81 6.82
CA TRP A 7 0.62 13.03 5.99
C TRP A 7 1.20 11.66 5.62
N LEU A 8 2.45 11.60 5.13
CA LEU A 8 3.10 10.33 4.78
C LEU A 8 3.20 9.40 6.00
N ILE A 9 3.55 9.96 7.17
CA ILE A 9 3.59 9.19 8.42
C ILE A 9 2.20 8.63 8.75
N PHE A 10 1.14 9.44 8.66
CA PHE A 10 -0.23 8.96 8.91
C PHE A 10 -0.66 7.88 7.91
N THR A 11 -0.41 8.06 6.62
CA THR A 11 -0.73 7.06 5.60
C THR A 11 0.00 5.74 5.85
N VAL A 12 1.31 5.81 6.17
CA VAL A 12 2.10 4.61 6.48
C VAL A 12 1.58 3.94 7.75
N LEU A 13 1.31 4.69 8.80
CA LEU A 13 0.77 4.15 10.06
C LEU A 13 -0.60 3.50 9.84
N ILE A 14 -1.50 4.16 9.10
CA ILE A 14 -2.83 3.63 8.77
C ILE A 14 -2.71 2.37 7.92
N GLY A 15 -1.83 2.36 6.92
CA GLY A 15 -1.60 1.19 6.08
C GLY A 15 -0.99 0.01 6.85
N LEU A 16 -0.22 0.27 7.90
CA LEU A 16 0.38 -0.77 8.76
C LEU A 16 -0.60 -1.32 9.81
N LEU A 17 -1.77 -0.71 10.01
CA LEU A 17 -2.75 -1.16 11.00
C LEU A 17 -3.11 -2.65 10.90
N PRO A 18 -3.36 -3.25 9.72
CA PRO A 18 -3.67 -4.68 9.63
C PRO A 18 -2.53 -5.57 10.15
N ILE A 19 -1.27 -5.22 9.82
CA ILE A 19 -0.07 -5.94 10.27
C ILE A 19 0.08 -5.82 11.78
N ILE A 20 -0.01 -4.60 12.31
CA ILE A 20 0.08 -4.35 13.75
C ILE A 20 -1.02 -5.10 14.50
N SER A 21 -2.27 -5.03 14.02
CA SER A 21 -3.43 -5.71 14.59
C SER A 21 -3.22 -7.23 14.64
N ARG A 22 -2.74 -7.83 13.55
CA ARG A 22 -2.46 -9.27 13.48
C ARG A 22 -1.36 -9.67 14.46
N ILE A 23 -0.24 -8.95 14.49
CA ILE A 23 0.85 -9.18 15.44
C ILE A 23 0.32 -9.13 16.87
N THR A 24 -0.45 -8.09 17.23
CA THR A 24 -1.01 -7.98 18.59
C THR A 24 -1.97 -9.11 18.90
N THR A 25 -2.84 -9.50 17.97
CA THR A 25 -3.84 -10.55 18.18
C THR A 25 -3.18 -11.92 18.38
N VAL A 26 -2.20 -12.28 17.55
CA VAL A 26 -1.48 -13.56 17.66
C VAL A 26 -0.76 -13.66 19.01
N ASN A 27 -0.12 -12.58 19.45
CA ASN A 27 0.61 -12.57 20.72
C ASN A 27 -0.32 -12.54 21.95
N VAL A 28 -1.42 -11.78 21.91
CA VAL A 28 -2.36 -11.68 23.04
C VAL A 28 -3.16 -12.96 23.23
N PHE A 29 -3.60 -13.59 22.14
CA PHE A 29 -4.44 -14.79 22.17
C PHE A 29 -3.65 -16.11 22.02
N LEU A 30 -2.31 -16.05 21.94
CA LEU A 30 -1.42 -17.22 21.80
C LEU A 30 -1.84 -18.16 20.67
N LEU A 31 -2.24 -17.60 19.53
CA LEU A 31 -2.73 -18.36 18.38
C LEU A 31 -1.55 -19.04 17.66
N GLN A 32 -1.33 -20.31 17.94
CA GLN A 32 -0.18 -21.06 17.38
C GLN A 32 -0.32 -21.38 15.89
N ASP A 33 -1.55 -21.47 15.37
CA ASP A 33 -1.82 -21.83 13.97
C ASP A 33 -2.05 -20.63 13.04
N VAL A 34 -1.88 -19.41 13.55
CA VAL A 34 -2.12 -18.18 12.78
C VAL A 34 -0.78 -17.55 12.38
N VAL A 35 -0.60 -17.37 11.07
CA VAL A 35 0.59 -16.72 10.52
C VAL A 35 0.65 -15.26 11.01
N ILE A 36 1.85 -14.81 11.42
CA ILE A 36 2.08 -13.48 12.00
C ILE A 36 1.88 -12.36 10.96
N ILE A 37 2.25 -12.60 9.70
CA ILE A 37 2.06 -11.68 8.57
C ILE A 37 1.46 -12.47 7.42
N SER A 38 0.32 -12.02 6.91
CA SER A 38 -0.34 -12.61 5.74
C SER A 38 -0.13 -11.75 4.49
N PRO A 39 -0.25 -12.34 3.28
CA PRO A 39 -0.22 -11.55 2.05
C PRO A 39 -1.26 -10.43 2.04
N VAL A 40 -2.46 -10.68 2.59
CA VAL A 40 -3.55 -9.70 2.65
C VAL A 40 -3.12 -8.44 3.39
N ASP A 41 -2.39 -8.57 4.50
CA ASP A 41 -2.00 -7.39 5.29
C ASP A 41 -1.04 -6.49 4.48
N VAL A 42 -0.12 -7.10 3.72
CA VAL A 42 0.84 -6.39 2.87
C VAL A 42 0.17 -5.78 1.63
N ILE A 43 -0.79 -6.49 1.04
CA ILE A 43 -1.58 -6.01 -0.10
C ILE A 43 -2.39 -4.79 0.30
N VAL A 44 -3.08 -4.85 1.44
CA VAL A 44 -3.86 -3.71 1.96
C VAL A 44 -2.97 -2.51 2.24
N PHE A 45 -1.78 -2.71 2.83
CA PHE A 45 -0.79 -1.64 2.99
C PHE A 45 -0.47 -0.95 1.65
N GLY A 46 -0.18 -1.73 0.62
CA GLY A 46 0.10 -1.22 -0.73
C GLY A 46 -1.06 -0.44 -1.35
N ILE A 47 -2.31 -0.89 -1.16
CA ILE A 47 -3.51 -0.18 -1.60
C ILE A 47 -3.64 1.16 -0.88
N VAL A 48 -3.48 1.18 0.45
CA VAL A 48 -3.59 2.40 1.27
C VAL A 48 -2.58 3.45 0.82
N LEU A 49 -1.34 3.05 0.51
CA LEU A 49 -0.32 3.97 -0.03
C LEU A 49 -0.81 4.68 -1.30
N HIS A 50 -1.27 3.93 -2.30
CA HIS A 50 -1.67 4.50 -3.59
C HIS A 50 -3.00 5.25 -3.54
N VAL A 51 -3.98 4.77 -2.79
CA VAL A 51 -5.26 5.49 -2.58
C VAL A 51 -5.01 6.84 -1.92
N SER A 52 -4.11 6.88 -0.93
CA SER A 52 -3.76 8.12 -0.26
C SER A 52 -3.05 9.08 -1.24
N ILE A 53 -2.08 8.60 -2.04
CA ILE A 53 -1.41 9.44 -3.04
C ILE A 53 -2.41 10.00 -4.07
N LEU A 54 -3.37 9.21 -4.53
CA LEU A 54 -4.43 9.68 -5.42
C LEU A 54 -5.25 10.82 -4.79
N ASN A 55 -5.59 10.69 -3.51
CA ASN A 55 -6.30 11.75 -2.79
C ASN A 55 -5.52 13.07 -2.79
N GLU A 56 -4.21 13.04 -2.55
CA GLU A 56 -3.39 14.25 -2.54
C GLU A 56 -3.16 14.84 -3.94
N LEU A 57 -2.93 13.98 -4.94
CA LEU A 57 -2.75 14.42 -6.32
C LEU A 57 -4.01 15.09 -6.86
N ASN A 58 -5.20 14.59 -6.49
CA ASN A 58 -6.47 15.20 -6.89
C ASN A 58 -6.71 16.57 -6.23
N ASN A 59 -6.11 16.82 -5.05
CA ASN A 59 -6.19 18.11 -4.36
C ASN A 59 -5.15 19.12 -4.88
N LEU A 60 -4.21 18.73 -5.74
CA LEU A 60 -3.24 19.63 -6.34
C LEU A 60 -3.93 20.54 -7.37
N GLN A 61 -3.96 21.85 -7.13
CA GLN A 61 -4.64 22.81 -8.01
C GLN A 61 -3.97 22.98 -9.39
N LYS A 62 -2.68 22.68 -9.51
CA LYS A 62 -1.95 22.78 -10.77
C LYS A 62 -2.26 21.58 -11.66
N ASP A 63 -2.76 21.85 -12.85
CA ASP A 63 -2.82 20.85 -13.91
C ASP A 63 -1.45 20.75 -14.58
N ASN A 64 -0.81 19.60 -14.47
CA ASN A 64 0.44 19.31 -15.16
C ASN A 64 0.49 17.84 -15.60
N GLU A 65 1.21 17.59 -16.69
CA GLU A 65 1.38 16.23 -17.27
C GLU A 65 1.93 15.22 -16.25
N TRP A 66 2.83 15.68 -15.36
CA TRP A 66 3.38 14.85 -14.29
C TRP A 66 2.32 14.30 -13.34
N ARG A 67 1.33 15.13 -12.94
CA ARG A 67 0.21 14.72 -12.07
C ARG A 67 -0.60 13.63 -12.75
N LEU A 68 -0.90 13.78 -14.03
CA LEU A 68 -1.67 12.79 -14.79
C LEU A 68 -0.93 11.45 -14.86
N ILE A 69 0.38 11.48 -15.12
CA ILE A 69 1.24 10.28 -15.10
C ILE A 69 1.25 9.64 -13.71
N ALA A 70 1.44 10.43 -12.65
CA ALA A 70 1.47 9.94 -11.28
C ALA A 70 0.14 9.29 -10.85
N ILE A 71 -0.99 9.88 -11.25
CA ILE A 71 -2.34 9.31 -11.05
C ILE A 71 -2.47 7.97 -11.80
N GLY A 72 -2.06 7.93 -13.07
CA GLY A 72 -2.12 6.74 -13.90
C GLY A 72 -1.29 5.58 -13.33
N ILE A 73 -0.04 5.84 -12.93
CA ILE A 73 0.82 4.82 -12.33
C ILE A 73 0.23 4.36 -10.99
N SER A 74 -0.23 5.27 -10.12
CA SER A 74 -0.81 4.87 -8.84
C SER A 74 -2.05 3.99 -9.01
N THR A 75 -2.88 4.30 -10.01
CA THR A 75 -4.05 3.49 -10.39
C THR A 75 -3.63 2.10 -10.90
N LEU A 76 -2.59 2.02 -11.73
CA LEU A 76 -2.05 0.74 -12.22
C LEU A 76 -1.61 -0.16 -11.06
N PHE A 77 -0.94 0.40 -10.06
CA PHE A 77 -0.54 -0.36 -8.87
C PHE A 77 -1.74 -0.85 -8.08
N ILE A 78 -2.78 -0.03 -7.88
CA ILE A 78 -4.02 -0.46 -7.21
C ILE A 78 -4.62 -1.67 -7.94
N ILE A 79 -4.71 -1.63 -9.28
CA ILE A 79 -5.18 -2.77 -10.07
C ILE A 79 -4.32 -4.02 -9.81
N GLY A 80 -2.99 -3.87 -9.81
CA GLY A 80 -2.07 -4.95 -9.47
C GLY A 80 -2.30 -5.54 -8.08
N TYR A 81 -2.51 -4.70 -7.06
CA TYR A 81 -2.85 -5.15 -5.72
C TYR A 81 -4.21 -5.84 -5.65
N VAL A 82 -5.22 -5.38 -6.39
CA VAL A 82 -6.54 -6.03 -6.43
C VAL A 82 -6.43 -7.44 -7.05
N LEU A 83 -5.57 -7.63 -8.06
CA LEU A 83 -5.30 -8.97 -8.60
C LEU A 83 -4.63 -9.89 -7.56
N LEU A 84 -3.63 -9.38 -6.82
CA LEU A 84 -3.02 -10.13 -5.72
C LEU A 84 -4.02 -10.42 -4.60
N LEU A 85 -4.91 -9.47 -4.29
CA LEU A 85 -5.96 -9.63 -3.29
C LEU A 85 -6.93 -10.73 -3.71
N SER A 86 -7.34 -10.76 -4.98
CA SER A 86 -8.16 -11.83 -5.52
C SER A 86 -7.47 -13.18 -5.40
N ALA A 87 -6.17 -13.27 -5.68
CA ALA A 87 -5.41 -14.50 -5.48
C ALA A 87 -5.36 -14.91 -3.99
N ALA A 88 -5.20 -13.95 -3.09
CA ALA A 88 -5.24 -14.20 -1.64
C ALA A 88 -6.62 -14.72 -1.18
N ILE A 89 -7.72 -14.15 -1.68
CA ILE A 89 -9.08 -14.62 -1.39
C ILE A 89 -9.29 -16.03 -1.95
N CYS A 90 -8.88 -16.29 -3.19
CA CYS A 90 -8.98 -17.62 -3.79
C CYS A 90 -8.18 -18.68 -3.03
N SER A 91 -7.13 -18.28 -2.32
CA SER A 91 -6.32 -19.20 -1.50
C SER A 91 -7.05 -19.77 -0.28
N GLU A 92 -8.18 -19.19 0.10
CA GLU A 92 -9.06 -19.75 1.13
C GLU A 92 -9.79 -21.03 0.66
N SER A 93 -9.84 -21.27 -0.66
CA SER A 93 -10.45 -22.47 -1.22
C SER A 93 -9.58 -23.71 -1.00
N LYS A 94 -10.15 -24.72 -0.34
CA LYS A 94 -9.47 -26.02 -0.08
C LYS A 94 -9.08 -26.79 -1.35
N ASN A 95 -9.67 -26.47 -2.49
CA ASN A 95 -9.46 -27.18 -3.75
C ASN A 95 -8.34 -26.55 -4.62
N LEU A 96 -7.77 -25.42 -4.22
CA LEU A 96 -6.75 -24.70 -4.96
C LEU A 96 -5.43 -24.72 -4.18
N THR A 97 -4.41 -25.36 -4.74
CA THR A 97 -3.05 -25.33 -4.20
C THR A 97 -2.34 -24.07 -4.67
N LEU A 98 -2.59 -22.95 -3.99
CA LEU A 98 -1.82 -21.71 -4.17
C LEU A 98 -0.63 -21.68 -3.21
N ASN A 99 0.53 -21.26 -3.71
CA ASN A 99 1.72 -21.06 -2.88
C ASN A 99 1.63 -19.72 -2.15
N ILE A 100 1.24 -19.77 -0.87
CA ILE A 100 1.06 -18.58 -0.03
C ILE A 100 2.37 -17.84 0.20
N ASP A 101 3.50 -18.55 0.31
CA ASP A 101 4.82 -17.93 0.52
C ASP A 101 5.25 -17.12 -0.70
N LEU A 102 5.00 -17.65 -1.90
CA LEU A 102 5.24 -16.92 -3.14
C LEU A 102 4.37 -15.67 -3.23
N LEU A 103 3.10 -15.77 -2.85
CA LEU A 103 2.17 -14.64 -2.84
C LEU A 103 2.59 -13.58 -1.80
N LEU A 104 3.05 -13.99 -0.62
CA LEU A 104 3.59 -13.10 0.40
C LEU A 104 4.82 -12.35 -0.12
N ASN A 105 5.79 -13.07 -0.68
CA ASN A 105 7.02 -12.47 -1.21
C ASN A 105 6.73 -11.51 -2.37
N ALA A 106 5.83 -11.87 -3.28
CA ALA A 106 5.38 -10.98 -4.36
C ALA A 106 4.74 -9.71 -3.81
N SER A 107 3.88 -9.85 -2.78
CA SER A 107 3.21 -8.71 -2.14
C SER A 107 4.21 -7.79 -1.45
N ILE A 108 5.21 -8.33 -0.74
CA ILE A 108 6.27 -7.56 -0.08
C ILE A 108 7.13 -6.83 -1.11
N GLY A 109 7.53 -7.51 -2.19
CA GLY A 109 8.29 -6.91 -3.27
C GLY A 109 7.54 -5.72 -3.89
N LEU A 110 6.25 -5.92 -4.20
CA LEU A 110 5.41 -4.86 -4.77
C LEU A 110 5.19 -3.71 -3.78
N ALA A 111 4.98 -4.00 -2.48
CA ALA A 111 4.83 -3.01 -1.42
C ALA A 111 6.07 -2.14 -1.25
N THR A 112 7.25 -2.75 -1.36
CA THR A 112 8.52 -2.04 -1.29
C THR A 112 8.67 -1.07 -2.46
N ILE A 113 8.37 -1.53 -3.69
CA ILE A 113 8.40 -0.68 -4.89
C ILE A 113 7.37 0.46 -4.77
N SER A 114 6.14 0.14 -4.34
CA SER A 114 5.10 1.14 -4.09
C SER A 114 5.53 2.21 -3.10
N PHE A 115 6.18 1.81 -2.00
CA PHE A 115 6.64 2.74 -0.98
C PHE A 115 7.69 3.71 -1.53
N ILE A 116 8.67 3.21 -2.28
CA ILE A 116 9.68 4.03 -2.95
C ILE A 116 9.00 5.00 -3.93
N GLN A 117 8.06 4.51 -4.74
CA GLN A 117 7.34 5.34 -5.69
C GLN A 117 6.52 6.43 -5.02
N CYS A 118 5.78 6.11 -3.94
CA CYS A 118 5.03 7.10 -3.17
C CYS A 118 5.95 8.19 -2.62
N PHE A 119 7.13 7.82 -2.12
CA PHE A 119 8.12 8.78 -1.66
C PHE A 119 8.60 9.71 -2.78
N VAL A 120 8.89 9.16 -3.97
CA VAL A 120 9.28 9.96 -5.15
C VAL A 120 8.15 10.91 -5.56
N ILE A 121 6.90 10.43 -5.61
CA ILE A 121 5.75 11.26 -5.98
C ILE A 121 5.59 12.43 -5.01
N LEU A 122 5.70 12.18 -3.70
CA LEU A 122 5.60 13.23 -2.69
C LEU A 122 6.73 14.25 -2.75
N TYR A 123 7.93 13.79 -3.08
CA TYR A 123 9.07 14.69 -3.24
C TYR A 123 8.81 15.71 -4.36
N TYR A 124 8.33 15.24 -5.52
CA TYR A 124 7.97 16.10 -6.66
C TYR A 124 6.74 16.96 -6.37
N TYR A 125 5.69 16.40 -5.76
CA TYR A 125 4.50 17.15 -5.33
C TYR A 125 4.89 18.38 -4.51
N ARG A 126 5.79 18.20 -3.53
CA ARG A 126 6.26 19.27 -2.67
C ARG A 126 7.05 20.34 -3.43
N GLN A 127 7.88 19.96 -4.40
CA GLN A 127 8.59 20.95 -5.20
C GLN A 127 7.61 21.86 -5.94
N ILE A 128 6.55 21.29 -6.50
CA ILE A 128 5.50 22.04 -7.19
C ILE A 128 4.72 22.93 -6.20
N GLU A 129 4.41 22.44 -4.99
CA GLU A 129 3.71 23.22 -3.96
C GLU A 129 4.51 24.45 -3.49
N LEU A 130 5.84 24.34 -3.40
CA LEU A 130 6.73 25.43 -2.96
C LEU A 130 6.96 26.53 -4.01
N GLU A 131 6.65 26.27 -5.27
CA GLU A 131 6.70 27.28 -6.35
C GLU A 131 5.52 28.27 -6.30
N TYR A 132 4.58 28.09 -5.36
CA TYR A 132 3.41 28.94 -5.11
C TYR A 132 3.38 29.45 -3.66
#